data_AF-A0A0M5MIY1-F1
#
_entry.id   AF-A0A0M5MIY1-F1
#
_cell.length_a   1.000
_cell.length_b   1.000
_cell.length_c   1.000
_cell.angle_alpha   90.00
_cell.angle_beta   90.00
_cell.angle_gamma   90.00
#
_symmetry.space_group_name_H-M   'P 1'
#
loop_
_entity.id
_entity.type
_entity.pdbx_description
1 polymer ?
#
loop_
_entity_poly.entity_id
_entity_poly.type
_entity_poly.pdbx_seq_one_letter_code
_entity_poly.pdbx_strand_id
1 'polypeptide(L)'
;MSQEHEELLHIQQISNLKPRHFADLVRAAQLIFDPTAGIVGSHVVVNWQEFGIPDEVESNLKLLGQQYRYACPDIPSAIIWSQLTPATRNWFLENKDELWKFEEAFPPLDED
;
A
#
# COMPACT_ATOMS: atom_id res chain seq x y z
N MET A 1 3.97 -8.04 -24.98
CA MET A 1 3.25 -7.03 -24.19
C MET A 1 1.98 -7.70 -23.70
N SER A 2 1.79 -7.83 -22.38
CA SER A 2 0.59 -8.48 -21.82
C SER A 2 -0.53 -7.45 -21.65
N GLN A 3 -1.78 -7.89 -21.76
CA GLN A 3 -2.99 -7.07 -21.64
C GLN A 3 -3.04 -6.28 -20.31
N GLU A 4 -2.54 -6.85 -19.22
CA GLU A 4 -2.42 -6.19 -17.92
C GLU A 4 -1.51 -4.94 -17.95
N HIS A 5 -0.48 -4.94 -18.79
CA HIS A 5 0.44 -3.81 -18.92
C HIS A 5 -0.21 -2.64 -19.67
N GLU A 6 -1.03 -2.95 -20.68
CA GLU A 6 -1.77 -1.95 -21.46
C GLU A 6 -2.92 -1.34 -20.64
N GLU A 7 -3.65 -2.14 -19.86
CA GLU A 7 -4.66 -1.65 -18.92
C GLU A 7 -4.04 -0.73 -17.87
N LEU A 8 -2.86 -1.08 -17.34
CA LEU A 8 -2.17 -0.23 -16.38
C LEU A 8 -1.74 1.10 -16.98
N LEU A 9 -1.18 1.09 -18.19
CA LEU A 9 -0.78 2.31 -18.90
C LEU A 9 -1.99 3.23 -19.12
N HIS A 10 -3.14 2.66 -19.49
CA HIS A 10 -4.38 3.41 -19.66
C HIS A 10 -4.90 3.99 -18.35
N ILE A 11 -4.87 3.19 -17.27
CA ILE A 11 -5.27 3.63 -15.93
C ILE A 11 -4.33 4.71 -15.42
N GLN A 12 -3.01 4.56 -15.55
CA GLN A 12 -2.03 5.59 -15.14
C GLN A 12 -2.25 6.92 -15.87
N GLN A 13 -2.58 6.87 -17.16
CA GLN A 13 -2.91 8.05 -17.96
C GLN A 13 -4.21 8.72 -17.53
N ILE A 14 -5.24 7.95 -17.17
CA ILE A 14 -6.56 8.47 -16.76
C ILE A 14 -6.55 8.97 -15.31
N SER A 15 -5.83 8.28 -14.43
CA SER A 15 -5.85 8.50 -12.97
C SER A 15 -4.67 9.32 -12.45
N ASN A 16 -3.74 9.70 -13.31
CA ASN A 16 -2.51 10.39 -12.95
C ASN A 16 -1.67 9.63 -11.89
N LEU A 17 -1.78 8.30 -11.88
CA LEU A 17 -1.01 7.44 -11.00
C LEU A 17 0.45 7.39 -11.47
N LYS A 18 1.37 7.68 -10.54
CA LYS A 18 2.83 7.67 -10.77
C LYS A 18 3.45 6.47 -10.05
N PRO A 19 4.63 5.99 -10.50
CA PRO A 19 5.34 4.92 -9.80
C PRO A 19 5.53 5.16 -8.30
N ARG A 20 5.76 6.41 -7.89
CA ARG A 20 5.84 6.82 -6.49
C ARG A 20 4.59 6.42 -5.68
N HIS A 21 3.38 6.63 -6.20
CA HIS A 21 2.15 6.28 -5.47
C HIS A 21 2.07 4.78 -5.19
N PHE A 22 2.59 3.95 -6.09
CA PHE A 22 2.64 2.50 -5.87
C PHE A 22 3.68 2.12 -4.81
N ALA A 23 4.82 2.81 -4.77
CA ALA A 23 5.80 2.61 -3.71
C ALA A 23 5.23 3.02 -2.34
N ASP A 24 4.52 4.15 -2.28
CA ASP A 24 3.85 4.64 -1.07
C ASP A 24 2.72 3.67 -0.64
N LEU A 25 1.99 3.07 -1.58
CA LEU A 25 0.99 2.03 -1.30
C LEU A 25 1.63 0.77 -0.70
N VAL A 26 2.76 0.31 -1.23
CA VAL A 26 3.48 -0.85 -0.70
C VAL A 26 3.96 -0.56 0.72
N ARG A 27 4.49 0.64 0.99
CA ARG A 27 4.91 1.05 2.34
C ARG A 27 3.72 1.09 3.31
N ALA A 28 2.62 1.73 2.93
CA ALA A 28 1.40 1.74 3.74
C ALA A 28 0.91 0.31 4.03
N ALA A 29 0.92 -0.57 3.03
CA ALA A 29 0.53 -1.97 3.19
C ALA A 29 1.44 -2.73 4.17
N GLN A 30 2.77 -2.51 4.10
CA GLN A 30 3.73 -3.09 5.05
C GLN A 30 3.43 -2.64 6.49
N LEU A 31 3.13 -1.36 6.71
CA LEU A 31 2.74 -0.82 8.02
C LEU A 31 1.40 -1.38 8.51
N ILE A 32 0.42 -1.52 7.62
CA ILE A 32 -0.90 -2.10 7.95
C ILE A 32 -0.76 -3.57 8.37
N PHE A 33 0.15 -4.31 7.72
CA PHE A 33 0.46 -5.68 8.08
C PHE A 33 1.26 -5.79 9.38
N ASP A 34 2.26 -4.92 9.56
CA ASP A 34 3.20 -4.94 10.68
C ASP A 34 3.45 -3.52 11.21
N PRO A 35 2.54 -2.98 12.05
CA PRO A 35 2.61 -1.60 12.52
C PRO A 35 3.81 -1.35 13.45
N THR A 36 4.47 -2.41 13.90
CA THR A 36 5.63 -2.34 14.78
C THR A 36 6.94 -2.36 14.01
N ALA A 37 6.88 -2.37 12.66
CA ALA A 37 8.04 -2.49 11.80
C ALA A 37 8.94 -3.69 12.15
N GLY A 38 8.35 -4.79 12.66
CA GLY A 38 9.07 -6.02 12.99
C GLY A 38 9.72 -6.06 14.38
N ILE A 39 9.37 -5.15 15.30
CA ILE A 39 9.88 -5.18 16.68
C ILE A 39 9.34 -6.39 17.42
N VAL A 40 10.24 -7.34 17.68
CA VAL A 40 9.96 -8.59 18.38
C VAL A 40 9.45 -8.30 19.81
N GLY A 41 8.33 -8.92 20.17
CA GLY A 41 7.72 -8.80 21.51
C GLY A 41 6.74 -7.63 21.67
N SER A 42 6.59 -6.78 20.66
CA SER A 42 5.54 -5.76 20.61
C SER A 42 4.32 -6.28 19.84
N HIS A 43 3.12 -5.95 20.31
CA HIS A 43 1.86 -6.19 19.61
C HIS A 43 1.04 -4.92 19.67
N VAL A 44 0.86 -4.28 18.53
CA VAL A 44 0.03 -3.08 18.39
C VAL A 44 -1.20 -3.46 17.56
N VAL A 45 -2.37 -3.28 18.15
CA VAL A 45 -3.65 -3.39 17.43
C VAL A 45 -4.05 -1.97 17.03
N VAL A 46 -4.10 -1.72 15.72
CA VAL A 46 -4.50 -0.43 15.15
C VAL A 46 -5.91 -0.58 14.59
N ASN A 47 -6.79 0.38 14.90
CA ASN A 47 -8.10 0.48 14.25
C ASN A 47 -7.95 1.26 12.94
N TRP A 48 -7.69 0.55 11.83
CA TRP A 48 -7.45 1.18 10.53
C TRP A 48 -8.68 1.91 9.95
N GLN A 49 -9.88 1.58 10.42
CA GLN A 49 -11.10 2.31 10.07
C GLN A 49 -11.04 3.79 10.52
N GLU A 50 -10.39 4.09 11.65
CA GLU A 50 -10.20 5.46 12.13
C GLU A 50 -9.26 6.27 11.22
N PHE A 51 -8.44 5.59 10.44
CA PHE A 51 -7.58 6.17 9.39
C PHE A 51 -8.26 6.18 8.02
N GLY A 52 -9.57 5.87 7.94
CA GLY A 52 -10.32 5.87 6.70
C GLY A 52 -10.06 4.66 5.80
N ILE A 53 -9.57 3.54 6.35
CA ILE A 53 -9.39 2.28 5.63
C ILE A 53 -10.56 1.34 5.94
N PRO A 54 -11.44 1.01 4.96
CA PRO A 54 -12.49 0.02 5.15
C PRO A 54 -11.93 -1.41 5.34
N ASP A 55 -12.66 -2.28 6.04
CA ASP A 55 -12.22 -3.66 6.36
C ASP A 55 -11.81 -4.49 5.13
N GLU A 56 -12.53 -4.36 4.03
CA GLU A 56 -12.23 -5.06 2.78
C GLU A 56 -10.89 -4.60 2.18
N VAL A 57 -10.61 -3.30 2.28
CA VAL A 57 -9.36 -2.68 1.83
C VAL A 57 -8.23 -3.10 2.76
N GLU A 58 -8.43 -3.02 4.08
CA GLU A 58 -7.46 -3.45 5.08
C GLU A 58 -7.04 -4.90 4.85
N SER A 59 -8.01 -5.80 4.63
CA SER A 59 -7.75 -7.21 4.39
C SER A 59 -6.85 -7.43 3.17
N ASN A 60 -7.11 -6.72 2.07
CA ASN A 60 -6.29 -6.83 0.87
C ASN A 60 -4.90 -6.18 1.06
N LEU A 61 -4.80 -5.05 1.77
CA LEU A 61 -3.53 -4.39 2.08
C LEU A 61 -2.67 -5.21 3.05
N LYS A 62 -3.25 -5.92 4.02
CA LYS A 62 -2.50 -6.85 4.88
C LYS A 62 -1.84 -7.97 4.08
N LEU A 63 -2.56 -8.55 3.12
CA LEU A 63 -2.00 -9.57 2.23
C LEU A 63 -0.86 -9.01 1.36
N LEU A 64 -1.06 -7.81 0.81
CA LEU A 64 -0.07 -7.12 0.00
C LEU A 64 1.19 -6.79 0.83
N GLY A 65 1.01 -6.26 2.02
CA GLY A 65 2.08 -5.93 2.97
C GLY A 65 2.85 -7.15 3.44
N GLN A 66 2.15 -8.26 3.68
CA GLN A 66 2.80 -9.54 3.99
C GLN A 66 3.66 -10.05 2.84
N GLN A 67 3.12 -10.04 1.62
CA GLN A 67 3.84 -10.49 0.43
C GLN A 67 5.10 -9.67 0.20
N TYR A 68 5.02 -8.37 0.46
CA TYR A 68 6.11 -7.43 0.24
C TYR A 68 6.83 -7.01 1.52
N ARG A 69 6.70 -7.76 2.62
CA ARG A 69 7.25 -7.37 3.94
C ARG A 69 8.72 -6.97 3.91
N TYR A 70 9.51 -7.62 3.06
CA TYR A 70 10.95 -7.38 2.91
C TYR A 70 11.33 -6.82 1.54
N ALA A 71 10.36 -6.39 0.74
CA ALA A 71 10.61 -5.96 -0.63
C ALA A 71 11.11 -4.51 -0.68
N CYS A 72 12.11 -4.28 -1.55
CA CYS A 72 12.57 -2.95 -1.94
C CYS A 72 11.59 -2.31 -2.95
N PRO A 73 11.61 -0.98 -3.14
CA PRO A 73 10.55 -0.21 -3.80
C PRO A 73 10.44 -0.38 -5.33
N ASP A 74 11.20 -1.30 -5.93
CA ASP A 74 11.29 -1.48 -7.39
C ASP A 74 10.31 -2.50 -7.96
N ILE A 75 9.20 -2.76 -7.26
CA ILE A 75 8.16 -3.65 -7.78
C ILE A 75 7.42 -2.95 -8.93
N PRO A 76 7.29 -3.59 -10.11
CA PRO A 76 6.53 -3.02 -11.21
C PRO A 76 5.09 -2.69 -10.82
N SER A 77 4.65 -1.46 -11.10
CA SER A 77 3.29 -0.99 -10.79
C SER A 77 2.19 -1.89 -11.36
N ALA A 78 2.45 -2.53 -12.51
CA ALA A 78 1.53 -3.48 -13.13
C ALA A 78 1.24 -4.69 -12.24
N ILE A 79 2.29 -5.21 -11.60
CA ILE A 79 2.21 -6.37 -10.72
C ILE A 79 1.47 -6.01 -9.43
N ILE A 80 1.70 -4.81 -8.88
CA ILE A 80 0.98 -4.35 -7.69
C ILE A 80 -0.50 -4.19 -8.02
N TRP A 81 -0.83 -3.50 -9.10
CA TRP A 81 -2.21 -3.21 -9.49
C TRP A 81 -3.04 -4.48 -9.73
N SER A 82 -2.47 -5.52 -10.34
CA SER A 82 -3.18 -6.77 -10.59
C SER A 82 -3.57 -7.52 -9.31
N GLN A 83 -2.90 -7.25 -8.18
CA GLN A 83 -3.19 -7.86 -6.87
C GLN A 83 -4.21 -7.07 -6.03
N LEU A 84 -4.54 -5.85 -6.44
CA LEU A 84 -5.55 -5.05 -5.76
C LEU A 84 -6.96 -5.51 -6.15
N THR A 85 -7.82 -5.67 -5.15
CA THR A 85 -9.26 -5.85 -5.38
C THR A 85 -9.86 -4.56 -5.96
N PRO A 86 -11.04 -4.63 -6.59
CA PRO A 86 -11.72 -3.43 -7.07
C PRO A 86 -11.95 -2.38 -5.97
N ALA A 87 -12.29 -2.80 -4.76
CA ALA A 87 -12.46 -1.91 -3.61
C ALA A 87 -11.15 -1.18 -3.26
N THR A 88 -10.04 -1.91 -3.16
CA THR A 88 -8.73 -1.33 -2.87
C THR A 88 -8.24 -0.42 -3.98
N ARG A 89 -8.54 -0.72 -5.25
CA ARG A 89 -8.20 0.15 -6.38
C ARG A 89 -8.92 1.49 -6.27
N ASN A 90 -10.22 1.48 -6.00
CA ASN A 90 -11.01 2.70 -5.83
C ASN A 90 -10.49 3.53 -4.65
N TRP A 91 -10.30 2.88 -3.50
CA TRP A 91 -9.73 3.53 -2.32
C TRP A 91 -8.33 4.12 -2.60
N PHE A 92 -7.46 3.37 -3.27
CA PHE A 92 -6.12 3.83 -3.61
C PHE A 92 -6.16 5.06 -4.52
N LEU A 93 -7.05 5.09 -5.52
CA LEU A 93 -7.21 6.24 -6.40
C LEU A 93 -7.64 7.51 -5.65
N GLU A 94 -8.47 7.37 -4.62
CA GLU A 94 -8.95 8.47 -3.78
C GLU A 94 -7.88 8.96 -2.80
N ASN A 95 -7.00 8.06 -2.33
CA ASN A 95 -6.08 8.34 -1.21
C ASN A 95 -4.59 8.38 -1.60
N LYS A 96 -4.25 8.14 -2.88
CA LYS A 96 -2.86 8.04 -3.40
C LYS A 96 -1.91 9.17 -3.01
N ASP A 97 -2.42 10.39 -2.81
CA ASP A 97 -1.60 11.57 -2.50
C ASP A 97 -1.40 11.76 -0.98
N GLU A 98 -2.04 10.93 -0.16
CA GLU A 98 -2.05 11.02 1.31
C GLU A 98 -1.41 9.81 2.01
N LEU A 99 -0.96 8.80 1.24
CA LEU A 99 -0.40 7.56 1.80
C LEU A 99 0.85 7.77 2.66
N TRP A 100 1.60 8.84 2.42
CA TRP A 100 2.75 9.23 3.24
C TRP A 100 2.37 9.54 4.71
N LYS A 101 1.11 9.89 5.00
CA LYS A 101 0.65 10.13 6.38
C LYS A 101 0.75 8.88 7.28
N PHE A 102 0.70 7.69 6.68
CA PHE A 102 0.89 6.45 7.42
C PHE A 102 2.34 6.31 7.91
N GLU A 103 3.31 6.77 7.12
CA GLU A 103 4.73 6.78 7.53
C GLU A 103 4.97 7.77 8.68
N GLU A 104 4.26 8.91 8.71
CA GLU A 104 4.34 9.84 9.85
C GLU A 104 3.71 9.28 11.13
N ALA A 105 2.62 8.52 11.00
CA ALA A 105 1.95 7.91 12.15
C ALA A 105 2.73 6.71 12.71
N PHE A 106 3.52 6.04 11.86
CA PHE A 106 4.31 4.85 12.19
C PHE A 106 5.75 5.01 11.69
N PRO A 107 6.51 5.98 12.22
CA PRO A 107 7.86 6.24 11.76
C PRO A 107 8.77 5.04 12.07
N PRO A 108 9.72 4.69 11.19
CA PRO A 108 10.76 3.73 11.51
C PRO A 108 11.53 4.22 12.74
N LEU A 109 11.65 3.36 13.76
CA LEU A 109 12.35 3.70 15.00
C LEU A 109 13.87 3.95 14.84
N ASP A 110 14.42 3.74 13.64
CA ASP A 110 15.85 3.93 13.32
C ASP A 110 16.20 5.37 12.84
N GLU A 111 15.26 6.32 12.89
CA GLU A 111 15.57 7.75 12.77
C GLU A 111 15.81 8.37 14.16
N ASP A 112 16.88 7.94 14.85
CA ASP A 112 17.59 8.72 15.89
C ASP A 112 19.08 8.30 15.95
#